data_AF-A0A0M9E184-F1
#
_entry.id   AF-A0A0M9E184-F1
#
_cell.length_a   1.000
_cell.length_b   1.000
_cell.length_c   1.000
_cell.angle_alpha   90.00
_cell.angle_beta   90.00
_cell.angle_gamma   90.00
#
_symmetry.space_group_name_H-M   'P 1'
#
loop_
_entity.id
_entity.type
_entity.pdbx_description
1 polymer ?
#
loop_
_entity_poly.entity_id
_entity_poly.type
_entity_poly.pdbx_seq_one_letter_code
_entity_poly.pdbx_strand_id
1 'polypeptide(L)'
;MKRIFSMIILLAMICVPAWALEVNPDNVTGKKGDIVNVPVKLSKIYSAIEANAFGFTVKYDGDVLSFVKPDVKGSLVESFTLVEGKENSPGTAKIGGSYFTDKVFLTDGLLLNIQFKVKDEAKGTSKIELSNFKDALKGATSTTSAFILK
;
A
#
# COMPACT_ATOMS: atom_id res chain seq x y z
N MET A 1 -31.96 24.96 48.23
CA MET A 1 -32.62 24.01 47.31
C MET A 1 -31.74 23.81 46.10
N LYS A 2 -31.25 22.58 45.88
CA LYS A 2 -30.31 22.19 44.83
C LYS A 2 -31.03 22.14 43.48
N ARG A 3 -30.47 22.77 42.43
CA ARG A 3 -30.83 22.47 41.04
C ARG A 3 -29.56 22.05 40.31
N ILE A 4 -29.50 20.77 40.01
CA ILE A 4 -28.39 20.07 39.37
C ILE A 4 -28.39 20.46 37.88
N PHE A 5 -27.27 20.95 37.38
CA PHE A 5 -27.02 21.11 35.95
C PHE A 5 -27.03 19.71 35.32
N SER A 6 -28.06 19.41 34.53
CA SER A 6 -28.13 18.18 33.75
C SER A 6 -27.25 18.36 32.51
N MET A 7 -25.98 17.97 32.64
CA MET A 7 -25.04 17.88 31.52
C MET A 7 -25.35 16.58 30.77
N ILE A 8 -26.11 16.69 29.69
CA ILE A 8 -26.30 15.58 28.74
C ILE A 8 -24.98 15.43 27.99
N ILE A 9 -24.14 14.50 28.44
CA ILE A 9 -23.03 13.98 27.63
C ILE A 9 -23.68 13.09 26.56
N LEU A 10 -23.86 13.65 25.36
CA LEU A 10 -24.18 12.88 24.17
C LEU A 10 -22.91 12.11 23.76
N LEU A 11 -22.73 10.91 24.31
CA LEU A 11 -21.70 9.99 23.86
C LEU A 11 -22.12 9.44 22.49
N ALA A 12 -21.74 10.14 21.42
CA ALA A 12 -21.84 9.62 20.07
C ALA A 12 -20.90 8.41 19.96
N MET A 13 -21.47 7.21 20.07
CA MET A 13 -20.78 5.98 19.73
C MET A 13 -20.56 6.00 18.22
N ILE A 14 -19.40 6.49 17.79
CA ILE A 14 -18.99 6.41 16.39
C ILE A 14 -18.72 4.93 16.13
N CYS A 15 -19.75 4.21 15.69
CA CYS A 15 -19.59 2.91 15.07
C CYS A 15 -18.86 3.17 13.76
N VAL A 16 -17.53 3.21 13.81
CA VAL A 16 -16.72 3.06 12.60
C VAL A 16 -16.78 1.57 12.30
N PRO A 17 -17.51 1.10 11.27
CA PRO A 17 -17.40 -0.30 10.91
C PRO A 17 -15.93 -0.56 10.54
N ALA A 18 -15.23 -1.35 11.36
CA ALA A 18 -13.79 -1.61 11.23
C ALA A 18 -13.43 -2.56 10.07
N TRP A 19 -14.24 -2.56 9.00
CA TRP A 19 -14.08 -3.39 7.81
C TRP A 19 -13.46 -2.59 6.66
N ALA A 20 -12.47 -1.77 6.95
CA ALA A 20 -11.70 -1.10 5.91
C ALA A 20 -10.72 -2.10 5.32
N LEU A 21 -10.76 -2.27 3.99
CA LEU A 21 -9.71 -2.93 3.23
C LEU A 21 -8.36 -2.31 3.57
N GLU A 22 -7.36 -3.13 3.83
CA GLU A 22 -6.02 -2.68 4.14
C GLU A 22 -5.05 -3.09 3.04
N VAL A 23 -4.24 -2.14 2.58
CA VAL A 23 -3.17 -2.33 1.60
C VAL A 23 -1.90 -1.79 2.24
N ASN A 24 -1.12 -2.68 2.85
CA ASN A 24 -0.01 -2.29 3.71
C ASN A 24 1.34 -2.75 3.14
N PRO A 25 2.33 -1.85 2.99
CA PRO A 25 3.70 -2.25 2.75
C PRO A 25 4.33 -2.81 4.04
N ASP A 26 5.18 -3.83 3.92
CA ASP A 26 5.98 -4.34 5.03
C ASP A 26 7.24 -3.47 5.25
N ASN A 27 7.81 -3.56 6.46
CA ASN A 27 9.14 -3.05 6.74
C ASN A 27 10.20 -3.93 6.08
N VAL A 28 11.26 -3.32 5.56
CA VAL A 28 12.36 -4.04 4.92
C VAL A 28 13.71 -3.43 5.30
N THR A 29 14.77 -4.22 5.08
CA THR A 29 16.15 -3.78 5.26
C THR A 29 16.97 -4.10 4.03
N GLY A 30 17.99 -3.30 3.71
CA GLY A 30 18.92 -3.57 2.63
C GLY A 30 20.20 -2.75 2.76
N LYS A 31 21.21 -3.11 1.98
CA LYS A 31 22.48 -2.39 1.88
C LYS A 31 22.47 -1.49 0.66
N LYS A 32 23.41 -0.56 0.62
CA LYS A 32 23.74 0.25 -0.56
C LYS A 32 23.95 -0.64 -1.78
N GLY A 33 23.33 -0.30 -2.90
CA GLY A 33 23.44 -1.08 -4.12
C GLY A 33 22.50 -2.29 -4.19
N ASP A 34 21.75 -2.64 -3.14
CA ASP A 34 20.81 -3.76 -3.21
C ASP A 34 19.58 -3.43 -4.06
N ILE A 35 19.00 -4.45 -4.68
CA ILE A 35 17.59 -4.43 -5.10
C ILE A 35 16.79 -5.03 -3.94
N VAL A 36 15.88 -4.23 -3.38
CA VAL A 36 15.01 -4.66 -2.28
C VAL A 36 13.58 -4.81 -2.78
N ASN A 37 12.93 -5.89 -2.35
CA ASN A 37 11.52 -6.16 -2.58
C ASN A 37 10.75 -5.73 -1.34
N VAL A 38 9.83 -4.77 -1.47
CA VAL A 38 8.91 -4.35 -0.40
C VAL A 38 7.58 -5.06 -0.61
N PRO A 39 7.23 -6.08 0.20
CA PRO A 39 5.94 -6.75 0.11
C PRO A 39 4.80 -5.78 0.40
N VAL A 40 3.78 -5.77 -0.44
CA VAL A 40 2.51 -5.07 -0.20
C VAL A 40 1.43 -6.11 0.03
N LYS A 41 0.81 -6.08 1.21
CA LYS A 41 -0.20 -7.05 1.63
C LYS A 41 -1.60 -6.47 1.55
N LEU A 42 -2.52 -7.30 1.11
CA LEU A 42 -3.95 -7.09 1.17
C LEU A 42 -4.48 -7.81 2.40
N SER A 43 -5.21 -7.11 3.27
CA SER A 43 -5.78 -7.68 4.49
C SER A 43 -7.16 -7.12 4.80
N LYS A 44 -7.88 -7.83 5.68
CA LYS A 44 -9.25 -7.50 6.13
C LYS A 44 -10.28 -7.60 5.01
N ILE A 45 -10.07 -8.54 4.07
CA ILE A 45 -11.08 -8.90 3.07
C ILE A 45 -12.11 -9.84 3.69
N TYR A 46 -13.31 -9.33 3.90
CA TYR A 46 -14.43 -10.14 4.42
C TYR A 46 -15.06 -11.05 3.37
N SER A 47 -15.10 -10.57 2.13
CA SER A 47 -15.57 -11.31 0.95
C SER A 47 -14.66 -10.96 -0.22
N ALA A 48 -14.32 -11.96 -1.03
CA ALA A 48 -13.37 -11.77 -2.13
C ALA A 48 -13.75 -10.56 -3.00
N ILE A 49 -12.75 -9.76 -3.37
CA ILE A 49 -12.95 -8.53 -4.12
C ILE A 49 -12.81 -8.86 -5.61
N GLU A 50 -13.85 -8.56 -6.37
CA GLU A 50 -13.77 -8.60 -7.83
C GLU A 50 -12.83 -7.51 -8.34
N ALA A 51 -11.79 -7.91 -9.07
CA ALA A 51 -10.80 -7.01 -9.62
C ALA A 51 -10.54 -7.31 -11.09
N ASN A 52 -10.70 -6.28 -11.92
CA ASN A 52 -10.18 -6.20 -13.29
C ASN A 52 -9.16 -5.05 -13.43
N ALA A 53 -9.07 -4.16 -12.45
CA ALA A 53 -8.09 -3.10 -12.38
C ALA A 53 -7.76 -2.74 -10.92
N PHE A 54 -6.57 -2.20 -10.70
CA PHE A 54 -6.18 -1.58 -9.44
C PHE A 54 -5.17 -0.46 -9.70
N GLY A 55 -5.02 0.45 -8.74
CA GLY A 55 -3.93 1.40 -8.75
C GLY A 55 -3.71 2.07 -7.41
N PHE A 56 -2.48 2.54 -7.18
CA PHE A 56 -2.10 3.33 -6.02
C PHE A 56 -0.83 4.15 -6.28
N THR A 57 -0.59 5.12 -5.42
CA THR A 57 0.63 5.93 -5.40
C THR A 57 1.54 5.45 -4.28
N VAL A 58 2.83 5.34 -4.56
CA VAL A 58 3.88 5.04 -3.60
C VAL A 58 4.73 6.30 -3.44
N LYS A 59 4.93 6.73 -2.19
CA LYS A 59 5.86 7.81 -1.84
C LYS A 59 7.02 7.24 -1.04
N TYR A 60 8.22 7.70 -1.35
CA TYR A 60 9.48 7.29 -0.71
C TYR A 60 10.50 8.43 -0.74
N ASP A 61 11.56 8.30 0.05
CA ASP A 61 12.72 9.18 -0.04
C ASP A 61 13.57 8.84 -1.27
N GLY A 62 13.50 9.72 -2.28
CA GLY A 62 14.24 9.60 -3.53
C GLY A 62 15.76 9.76 -3.38
N ASP A 63 16.27 10.25 -2.26
CA ASP A 63 17.72 10.31 -1.98
C ASP A 63 18.26 8.99 -1.40
N VAL A 64 17.36 8.09 -0.97
CA VAL A 64 17.71 6.78 -0.40
C VAL A 64 17.39 5.65 -1.38
N LEU A 65 16.23 5.72 -2.04
CA LEU A 65 15.71 4.66 -2.91
C LEU A 65 15.43 5.21 -4.31
N SER A 66 15.63 4.37 -5.32
CA SER A 66 15.15 4.60 -6.69
C SER A 66 14.12 3.52 -7.03
N PHE A 67 12.92 3.93 -7.45
CA PHE A 67 11.89 2.98 -7.89
C PHE A 67 12.36 2.22 -9.14
N VAL A 68 12.13 0.90 -9.16
CA VAL A 68 12.49 0.03 -10.29
C VAL A 68 11.23 -0.41 -11.02
N LYS A 69 10.37 -1.19 -10.37
CA LYS A 69 9.11 -1.72 -10.95
C LYS A 69 8.24 -2.42 -9.88
N PRO A 70 6.95 -2.69 -10.16
CA PRO A 70 6.25 -3.75 -9.45
C PRO A 70 6.81 -5.14 -9.83
N ASP A 71 6.82 -6.06 -8.87
CA ASP A 71 7.14 -7.48 -9.08
C ASP A 71 5.97 -8.32 -8.57
N VAL A 72 5.36 -9.06 -9.51
CA VAL A 72 4.10 -9.78 -9.31
C VAL A 72 4.29 -11.27 -9.07
N LYS A 73 5.52 -11.78 -9.07
CA LYS A 73 5.77 -13.21 -8.93
C LYS A 73 5.22 -13.72 -7.59
N GLY A 74 4.38 -14.75 -7.64
CA GLY A 74 3.75 -15.37 -6.46
C GLY A 74 2.72 -14.47 -5.76
N SER A 75 2.18 -13.46 -6.45
CA SER A 75 1.25 -12.49 -5.88
C SER A 75 -0.17 -12.68 -6.38
N LEU A 76 -1.14 -12.04 -5.71
CA LEU A 76 -2.57 -12.08 -6.07
C LEU A 76 -2.87 -11.49 -7.45
N VAL A 77 -1.95 -10.73 -8.03
CA VAL A 77 -2.08 -10.11 -9.36
C VAL A 77 -1.11 -10.71 -10.38
N GLU A 78 -0.50 -11.86 -10.10
CA GLU A 78 0.42 -12.54 -11.03
C GLU A 78 -0.24 -12.86 -12.38
N SER A 79 -1.55 -13.13 -12.38
CA SER A 79 -2.32 -13.41 -13.59
C SER A 79 -2.82 -12.18 -14.33
N PHE A 80 -2.61 -10.96 -13.80
CA PHE A 80 -3.06 -9.74 -14.48
C PHE A 80 -2.34 -9.59 -15.83
N THR A 81 -3.07 -9.11 -16.84
CA THR A 81 -2.53 -8.98 -18.20
C THR A 81 -1.44 -7.91 -18.27
N LEU A 82 -1.59 -6.87 -17.47
CA LEU A 82 -0.63 -5.78 -17.34
C LEU A 82 -0.54 -5.37 -15.88
N VAL A 83 0.68 -5.29 -15.34
CA VAL A 83 0.98 -4.63 -14.07
C VAL A 83 2.24 -3.81 -14.26
N GLU A 84 2.10 -2.50 -14.13
CA GLU A 84 3.15 -1.54 -14.44
C GLU A 84 3.25 -0.48 -13.36
N GLY A 85 4.42 0.13 -13.28
CA GLY A 85 4.61 1.29 -12.42
C GLY A 85 5.61 2.25 -13.01
N LYS A 86 5.40 3.54 -12.74
CA LYS A 86 6.27 4.61 -13.23
C LYS A 86 6.45 5.67 -12.16
N GLU A 87 7.70 6.07 -11.95
CA GLU A 87 8.03 7.29 -11.24
C GLU A 87 7.67 8.50 -12.11
N ASN A 88 6.70 9.30 -11.65
CA ASN A 88 6.24 10.48 -12.37
C ASN A 88 6.85 11.78 -11.81
N SER A 89 7.43 11.72 -10.63
CA SER A 89 8.23 12.77 -9.99
C SER A 89 9.17 12.13 -8.97
N PRO A 90 10.35 12.72 -8.69
CA PRO A 90 11.30 12.15 -7.73
C PRO A 90 10.64 11.76 -6.39
N GLY A 91 10.84 10.51 -5.96
CA GLY A 91 10.29 9.98 -4.71
C GLY A 91 8.80 9.62 -4.77
N THR A 92 8.17 9.63 -5.96
CA THR A 92 6.75 9.29 -6.13
C THR A 92 6.53 8.46 -7.38
N ALA A 93 6.08 7.22 -7.19
CA ALA A 93 5.70 6.31 -8.26
C ALA A 93 4.20 6.02 -8.22
N LYS A 94 3.62 5.77 -9.40
CA LYS A 94 2.26 5.25 -9.54
C LYS A 94 2.34 3.83 -10.05
N ILE A 95 1.65 2.91 -9.38
CA ILE A 95 1.58 1.50 -9.76
C ILE A 95 0.12 1.18 -10.05
N GLY A 96 -0.13 0.39 -11.08
CA GLY A 96 -1.45 -0.12 -11.38
C GLY A 96 -1.41 -1.34 -12.26
N GLY A 97 -2.55 -2.00 -12.38
CA GLY A 97 -2.69 -3.16 -13.23
C GLY A 97 -4.07 -3.25 -13.86
N SER A 98 -4.15 -3.99 -14.95
CA SER A 98 -5.38 -4.31 -15.64
C SER A 98 -5.38 -5.77 -16.08
N TYR A 99 -6.52 -6.42 -15.93
CA TYR A 99 -6.79 -7.76 -16.43
C TYR A 99 -7.81 -7.63 -17.56
N PHE A 100 -7.43 -8.02 -18.78
CA PHE A 100 -8.21 -7.73 -19.99
C PHE A 100 -9.26 -8.81 -20.33
N THR A 101 -9.34 -9.86 -19.52
CA THR A 101 -10.35 -10.91 -19.63
C THR A 101 -11.47 -10.66 -18.60
N ASP A 102 -12.04 -11.71 -18.02
CA ASP A 102 -13.04 -11.61 -16.95
C ASP A 102 -12.45 -11.02 -15.66
N LYS A 103 -12.98 -11.40 -14.49
CA LYS A 103 -12.58 -10.85 -13.19
C LYS A 103 -11.68 -11.83 -12.45
N VAL A 104 -10.71 -11.31 -11.71
CA VAL A 104 -9.98 -12.06 -10.68
C VAL A 104 -10.59 -11.73 -9.33
N PHE A 105 -10.61 -12.70 -8.42
CA PHE A 105 -11.06 -12.51 -7.05
C PHE A 105 -9.86 -12.35 -6.13
N LEU A 106 -9.67 -11.15 -5.59
CA LEU A 106 -8.61 -10.87 -4.61
C LEU A 106 -9.07 -11.31 -3.21
N THR A 107 -8.15 -11.92 -2.47
CA THR A 107 -8.33 -12.37 -1.08
C THR A 107 -7.19 -11.82 -0.23
N ASP A 108 -7.17 -12.09 1.08
CA ASP A 108 -6.03 -11.72 1.92
C ASP A 108 -4.73 -12.38 1.42
N GLY A 109 -3.65 -11.61 1.33
CA GLY A 109 -2.38 -12.14 0.84
C GLY A 109 -1.41 -11.09 0.29
N LEU A 110 -0.37 -11.56 -0.40
CA LEU A 110 0.60 -10.69 -1.09
C LEU A 110 -0.06 -10.08 -2.32
N LEU A 111 -0.30 -8.78 -2.32
CA LEU A 111 -0.78 -8.07 -3.50
C LEU A 111 0.30 -8.06 -4.58
N LEU A 112 1.49 -7.54 -4.26
CA LEU A 112 2.69 -7.53 -5.10
C LEU A 112 3.91 -7.10 -4.26
N ASN A 113 5.11 -7.21 -4.81
CA ASN A 113 6.30 -6.55 -4.27
C ASN A 113 6.58 -5.25 -5.04
N ILE A 114 7.02 -4.20 -4.34
CA ILE A 114 7.56 -3.00 -4.97
C ILE A 114 9.09 -3.14 -4.96
N GLN A 115 9.72 -3.12 -6.13
CA GLN A 115 11.18 -3.15 -6.24
C GLN A 115 11.76 -1.74 -6.18
N PHE A 116 12.72 -1.58 -5.27
CA PHE A 116 13.57 -0.41 -5.18
C PHE A 116 15.04 -0.79 -5.30
N LYS A 117 15.82 0.07 -5.95
CA LYS A 117 17.28 0.08 -5.84
C LYS A 117 17.66 0.98 -4.67
N VAL A 118 18.44 0.47 -3.73
CA VAL A 118 19.06 1.30 -2.69
C VAL A 118 20.22 2.06 -3.32
N LYS A 119 20.19 3.39 -3.21
CA LYS A 119 21.24 4.26 -3.77
C LYS A 119 22.58 4.04 -3.08
N ASP A 120 23.68 4.20 -3.81
CA ASP A 120 25.03 3.98 -3.26
C ASP A 120 25.40 5.07 -2.25
N GLU A 121 24.87 6.27 -2.45
CA GLU A 121 24.99 7.43 -1.58
C GLU A 121 23.98 7.47 -0.42
N ALA A 122 23.07 6.48 -0.34
CA ALA A 122 21.99 6.45 0.63
C ALA A 122 22.47 6.66 2.08
N LYS A 123 21.69 7.42 2.85
CA LYS A 123 21.91 7.67 4.28
C LYS A 123 20.59 7.53 5.02
N GLY A 124 20.62 6.88 6.18
CA GLY A 124 19.46 6.78 7.07
C GLY A 124 18.37 5.82 6.58
N THR A 125 17.12 6.11 6.96
CA THR A 125 15.94 5.27 6.74
C THR A 125 14.97 6.02 5.82
N SER A 126 14.29 5.29 4.93
CA SER A 126 13.24 5.85 4.06
C SER A 126 11.87 5.40 4.57
N LYS A 127 10.88 6.31 4.60
CA LYS A 127 9.48 5.95 4.82
C LYS A 127 8.84 5.57 3.49
N ILE A 128 8.02 4.54 3.50
CA ILE A 128 7.23 4.12 2.34
C ILE A 128 5.76 4.28 2.68
N GLU A 129 5.06 5.09 1.89
CA GLU A 129 3.65 5.45 2.10
C GLU A 129 2.83 5.10 0.86
N LEU A 130 1.73 4.36 1.04
CA LEU A 130 0.79 4.06 -0.02
C LEU A 130 -0.45 4.95 0.10
N SER A 131 -0.94 5.47 -1.03
CA SER A 131 -2.07 6.39 -1.06
C SER A 131 -2.79 6.37 -2.40
N ASN A 132 -3.85 7.17 -2.54
CA ASN A 132 -4.58 7.38 -3.80
C ASN A 132 -5.06 6.07 -4.45
N PHE A 133 -5.55 5.13 -3.65
CA PHE A 133 -6.04 3.84 -4.13
C PHE A 133 -7.21 3.99 -5.13
N LYS A 134 -7.17 3.19 -6.20
CA LYS A 134 -8.11 3.19 -7.33
C LYS A 134 -8.70 1.80 -7.55
N ASP A 135 -9.85 1.78 -8.23
CA ASP A 135 -10.56 0.59 -8.70
C ASP A 135 -10.80 -0.42 -7.56
N ALA A 136 -10.34 -1.67 -7.70
CA ALA A 136 -10.54 -2.71 -6.68
C ALA A 136 -9.99 -2.35 -5.29
N LEU A 137 -9.07 -1.38 -5.21
CA LEU A 137 -8.48 -0.92 -3.95
C LEU A 137 -9.10 0.39 -3.45
N LYS A 138 -10.08 0.96 -4.15
CA LYS A 138 -10.67 2.26 -3.77
C LYS A 138 -11.25 2.20 -2.35
N GLY A 139 -10.85 3.18 -1.53
CA GLY A 139 -11.28 3.26 -0.13
C GLY A 139 -10.43 2.43 0.83
N ALA A 140 -9.40 1.73 0.34
CA ALA A 140 -8.43 1.08 1.20
C ALA A 140 -7.67 2.09 2.08
N THR A 141 -7.21 1.59 3.22
CA THR A 141 -6.30 2.29 4.13
C THR A 141 -4.91 1.66 4.09
N SER A 142 -3.90 2.40 4.53
CA SER A 142 -2.51 1.92 4.57
C SER A 142 -1.82 2.43 5.82
N THR A 143 -0.93 1.60 6.37
CA THR A 143 0.10 2.01 7.32
C THR A 143 1.34 2.50 6.58
N THR A 144 2.15 3.33 7.23
CA THR A 144 3.51 3.67 6.77
C THR A 144 4.47 2.55 7.12
N SER A 145 5.34 2.16 6.19
CA SER A 145 6.47 1.27 6.47
C SER A 145 7.81 1.98 6.41
N ALA A 146 8.85 1.30 6.88
CA ALA A 146 10.22 1.77 6.88
C ALA A 146 11.11 0.83 6.05
N PHE A 147 11.91 1.44 5.17
CA PHE A 147 13.15 0.84 4.68
C PHE A 147 14.31 1.28 5.57
N ILE A 148 15.00 0.31 6.17
CA ILE A 148 16.12 0.55 7.09
C ILE A 148 17.43 0.16 6.39
N LEU A 149 18.31 1.15 6.20
CA LEU A 149 19.65 0.91 5.65
C LEU A 149 20.51 0.12 6.65
N LYS A 150 21.15 -0.95 6.17
CA LYS A 150 22.10 -1.79 6.92
C LYS A 150 23.55 -1.45 6.62
#